data_AF-A0A847IX89-F1
#
_entry.id   AF-A0A847IX89-F1
#
_cell.length_a   1.000
_cell.length_b   1.000
_cell.length_c   1.000
_cell.angle_alpha   90.00
_cell.angle_beta   90.00
_cell.angle_gamma   90.00
#
_symmetry.space_group_name_H-M   'P 1'
#
loop_
_entity.id
_entity.type
_entity.pdbx_description
1 polymer ?
#
loop_
_entity_poly.entity_id
_entity_poly.type
_entity_poly.pdbx_seq_one_letter_code
_entity_poly.pdbx_strand_id
1 'polypeptide(L)'
;GVSGKLSTALGMAGAVLFVMTVSSIVTWLVQQYILTPLGLSFLQTIAFILIIAFLVQVVEIIQKKVSPPLYQALGVFLPLITTNCTILGVALLITQKQYNLIEGTVYAIGNALGFALALFIFAGIRENLELMEVPKGLRGMPIALITAGILSLAFMGFANLV
;
A
#
# COMPACT_ATOMS: atom_id res chain seq x y z
N GLY A 1 -7.29 -0.71 -10.53
CA GLY A 1 -6.71 0.45 -11.22
C GLY A 1 -5.42 0.08 -11.92
N VAL A 2 -4.34 -0.13 -11.16
CA VAL A 2 -2.96 -0.23 -11.68
C VAL A 2 -2.44 -1.66 -11.84
N SER A 3 -3.24 -2.67 -11.49
CA SER A 3 -2.93 -4.09 -11.63
C SER A 3 -3.19 -4.66 -13.03
N GLY A 4 -3.32 -3.81 -14.06
CA GLY A 4 -3.56 -4.28 -15.44
C GLY A 4 -2.29 -4.68 -16.18
N LYS A 5 -1.13 -4.19 -15.74
CA LYS A 5 0.17 -4.52 -16.35
C LYS A 5 1.22 -4.70 -15.28
N LEU A 6 2.15 -5.64 -15.49
CA LEU A 6 3.23 -5.88 -14.55
C LEU A 6 4.18 -4.66 -14.40
N SER A 7 4.45 -3.95 -15.50
CA SER A 7 5.34 -2.78 -15.50
C SER A 7 4.82 -1.62 -14.65
N THR A 8 3.51 -1.38 -14.65
CA THR A 8 2.88 -0.35 -13.79
C THR A 8 2.78 -0.82 -12.33
N ALA A 9 2.57 -2.12 -12.11
CA ALA A 9 2.53 -2.71 -10.77
C ALA A 9 3.88 -2.56 -10.04
N LEU A 10 5.01 -2.71 -10.74
CA LEU A 10 6.35 -2.57 -10.16
C LEU A 10 6.62 -1.15 -9.65
N GLY A 11 6.29 -0.15 -10.48
CA GLY A 11 6.40 1.26 -10.10
C GLY A 11 5.53 1.61 -8.89
N MET A 12 4.31 1.07 -8.86
CA MET A 12 3.39 1.27 -7.73
C MET A 12 3.89 0.61 -6.45
N ALA A 13 4.36 -0.64 -6.53
CA ALA A 13 4.86 -1.38 -5.39
C ALA A 13 6.07 -0.67 -4.73
N GLY A 14 7.01 -0.16 -5.54
CA GLY A 14 8.14 0.63 -5.04
C GLY A 14 7.70 1.92 -4.35
N ALA A 15 6.74 2.64 -4.93
CA ALA A 15 6.21 3.86 -4.33
C ALA A 15 5.48 3.58 -2.99
N VAL A 16 4.66 2.53 -2.93
CA VAL A 16 3.96 2.12 -1.70
C VAL A 16 4.96 1.68 -0.64
N LEU A 17 6.01 0.93 -1.00
CA LEU A 17 7.04 0.52 -0.05
C LEU A 17 7.74 1.71 0.58
N PHE A 18 8.14 2.69 -0.24
CA PHE A 18 8.76 3.91 0.27
C PHE A 18 7.81 4.68 1.19
N VAL A 19 6.58 4.95 0.74
CA VAL A 19 5.61 5.71 1.53
C VAL A 19 5.25 4.99 2.82
N MET A 20 5.00 3.69 2.79
CA MET A 20 4.63 2.88 3.96
C MET A 20 5.74 2.85 5.01
N THR A 21 7.00 2.72 4.57
CA THR A 21 8.15 2.68 5.49
C THR A 21 8.34 4.04 6.16
N VAL A 22 8.39 5.11 5.37
CA VAL A 22 8.61 6.47 5.90
C VAL A 22 7.43 6.94 6.74
N SER A 23 6.19 6.67 6.31
CA SER A 23 5.01 7.04 7.08
C SER A 23 4.94 6.31 8.41
N SER A 24 5.30 5.03 8.47
CA SER A 24 5.33 4.25 9.72
C SER A 24 6.34 4.82 10.72
N ILE A 25 7.52 5.25 10.27
CA ILE A 25 8.53 5.91 11.12
C ILE A 25 7.98 7.23 11.67
N VAL A 26 7.46 8.09 10.79
CA VAL A 26 7.00 9.44 11.19
C VAL A 26 5.77 9.35 12.09
N THR A 27 4.80 8.50 11.75
CA THR A 27 3.59 8.29 12.58
C THR A 27 3.93 7.70 13.95
N TRP A 28 4.90 6.79 14.05
CA TRP A 28 5.39 6.29 15.33
C TRP A 28 6.01 7.40 16.19
N LEU A 29 6.88 8.23 15.61
CA LEU A 29 7.49 9.37 16.32
C LEU A 29 6.42 10.35 16.82
N VAL A 30 5.46 10.69 15.96
CA VAL A 30 4.36 11.59 16.32
C VAL A 30 3.48 10.98 17.40
N GLN A 31 3.19 9.67 17.34
CA GLN A 31 2.41 9.00 18.37
C GLN A 31 3.10 9.06 19.74
N GLN A 32 4.38 8.72 19.80
CA GLN A 32 5.11 8.60 21.07
C GLN A 32 5.50 9.96 21.66
N TYR A 33 5.94 10.91 20.83
CA TYR A 33 6.46 12.19 21.30
C TYR A 33 5.43 13.32 21.32
N ILE A 34 4.29 13.18 20.64
CA ILE A 34 3.29 14.25 20.54
C ILE A 34 1.95 13.78 21.11
N LEU A 35 1.32 12.77 20.52
CA LEU A 35 -0.07 12.41 20.86
C LEU A 35 -0.19 11.84 22.27
N THR A 36 0.71 10.93 22.63
CA THR A 36 0.70 10.28 23.95
C THR A 36 0.96 11.27 25.09
N PRO A 37 2.02 12.10 25.08
CA PRO A 37 2.29 13.04 26.18
C PRO A 37 1.26 14.17 26.29
N LEU A 38 0.62 14.56 25.18
CA LEU A 38 -0.44 15.57 25.18
C LEU A 38 -1.84 14.99 25.48
N GLY A 39 -1.99 13.67 25.64
CA GLY A 39 -3.28 13.01 25.85
C GLY A 39 -4.23 13.09 24.64
N LEU A 40 -3.69 13.27 23.44
CA LEU A 40 -4.43 13.49 22.19
C LEU A 40 -4.61 12.21 21.36
N SER A 41 -4.58 11.04 21.98
CA SER A 41 -4.69 9.74 21.30
C SER A 41 -5.99 9.59 20.49
N PHE A 42 -7.06 10.30 20.84
CA PHE A 42 -8.31 10.30 20.06
C PHE A 42 -8.17 10.91 18.65
N LEU A 43 -7.14 11.74 18.41
CA LEU A 43 -6.84 12.34 17.09
C LEU A 43 -5.94 11.47 16.22
N GLN A 44 -5.53 10.28 16.68
CA GLN A 44 -4.55 9.43 16.02
C GLN A 44 -4.83 9.18 14.55
N THR A 45 -6.03 8.73 14.20
CA THR A 45 -6.39 8.42 12.81
C THR A 45 -6.28 9.64 11.91
N ILE A 46 -6.75 10.80 12.38
CA ILE A 46 -6.72 12.06 11.63
C ILE A 46 -5.27 12.51 11.44
N ALA A 47 -4.47 12.48 12.51
CA ALA A 47 -3.05 12.83 12.46
C ALA A 47 -2.28 11.94 11.47
N PHE A 48 -2.55 10.64 11.47
CA PHE A 48 -1.87 9.69 10.58
C PHE A 48 -2.23 9.95 9.12
N ILE A 49 -3.50 10.20 8.80
CA ILE A 49 -3.93 10.56 7.44
C ILE A 49 -3.22 11.84 6.96
N LEU A 50 -3.12 12.87 7.80
CA LEU A 50 -2.43 14.12 7.45
C LEU A 50 -0.93 13.91 7.19
N ILE A 51 -0.26 13.10 8.02
CA ILE A 51 1.15 12.75 7.82
C ILE A 51 1.35 12.00 6.50
N ILE A 52 0.52 11.00 6.22
CA ILE A 52 0.60 10.22 4.98
C ILE A 52 0.32 11.12 3.76
N ALA A 53 -0.69 11.98 3.82
CA ALA A 53 -1.02 12.91 2.74
C ALA A 53 0.15 13.85 2.42
N PHE A 54 0.78 14.42 3.45
CA PHE A 54 1.96 15.25 3.28
C PHE A 54 3.14 14.48 2.64
N LEU A 55 3.42 13.26 3.12
CA LEU A 55 4.51 12.44 2.57
C LEU A 55 4.28 12.05 1.11
N VAL A 56 3.05 11.68 0.74
CA VAL A 56 2.72 11.35 -0.65
C VAL A 56 2.87 12.58 -1.55
N GLN A 57 2.52 13.78 -1.05
CA GLN A 57 2.73 15.02 -1.80
C GLN A 57 4.22 15.27 -2.09
N VAL A 58 5.09 15.01 -1.11
CA VAL A 58 6.54 15.09 -1.29
C VAL A 58 7.02 14.07 -2.33
N VAL A 59 6.53 12.83 -2.27
CA VAL A 59 6.85 11.79 -3.26
C VAL A 59 6.40 12.17 -4.67
N GLU A 60 5.24 12.82 -4.82
CA GLU A 60 4.76 13.32 -6.11
C GLU A 60 5.75 14.29 -6.74
N ILE A 61 6.24 15.25 -5.95
CA ILE A 61 7.19 16.26 -6.42
C ILE A 61 8.52 15.59 -6.79
N ILE A 62 8.99 14.63 -6.00
CA ILE A 62 10.22 13.88 -6.29
C ILE A 62 10.07 13.08 -7.59
N GLN A 63 8.97 12.35 -7.78
CA GLN A 63 8.76 11.54 -8.99
C GLN A 63 8.67 12.39 -10.26
N LYS A 64 8.03 13.56 -10.20
CA LYS A 64 8.00 14.52 -11.32
C LYS A 64 9.40 14.89 -11.79
N LYS A 65 10.36 14.99 -10.87
CA LYS A 65 11.72 15.45 -11.16
C LYS A 65 12.70 14.33 -11.50
N VAL A 66 12.57 13.17 -10.85
CA VAL A 66 13.51 12.04 -11.02
C VAL A 66 13.11 11.14 -12.19
N SER A 67 11.81 10.91 -12.41
CA SER A 67 11.34 9.96 -13.42
C SER A 67 10.02 10.40 -14.06
N PRO A 68 10.06 11.28 -15.07
CA PRO A 68 8.87 11.71 -15.81
C PRO A 68 8.02 10.57 -16.40
N PRO A 69 8.60 9.46 -16.94
CA PRO A 69 7.80 8.33 -17.44
C PRO A 69 6.98 7.64 -16.34
N LEU A 70 7.56 7.50 -15.15
CA LEU A 70 6.89 6.90 -14.00
C LEU A 70 5.75 7.81 -13.51
N TYR A 71 6.00 9.12 -13.45
CA TYR A 71 4.97 10.09 -13.09
C TYR A 71 3.82 10.13 -14.10
N GLN A 72 4.08 9.98 -15.41
CA GLN A 72 3.01 9.90 -16.41
C GLN A 72 2.15 8.63 -16.25
N ALA A 73 2.76 7.50 -15.85
CA ALA A 73 2.04 6.25 -15.61
C ALA A 73 1.27 6.23 -14.27
N LEU A 74 1.83 6.85 -13.22
CA LEU A 74 1.32 6.76 -11.85
C LEU A 74 0.66 8.04 -11.34
N GLY A 75 0.82 9.20 -11.98
CA GLY A 75 0.41 10.51 -11.46
C GLY A 75 -1.05 10.59 -11.04
N VAL A 76 -1.95 9.95 -11.78
CA VAL A 76 -3.39 9.85 -11.43
C VAL A 76 -3.63 8.97 -10.19
N PHE A 77 -2.73 8.02 -9.92
CA PHE A 77 -2.80 7.08 -8.80
C PHE A 77 -2.06 7.55 -7.55
N LEU A 78 -1.23 8.60 -7.61
CA LEU A 78 -0.52 9.11 -6.44
C LEU A 78 -1.48 9.60 -5.33
N PRO A 79 -2.55 10.38 -5.62
CA PRO A 79 -3.56 10.72 -4.61
C PRO A 79 -4.25 9.49 -3.99
N LEU A 80 -4.42 8.41 -4.76
CA LEU A 80 -4.98 7.14 -4.27
C LEU A 80 -4.05 6.40 -3.29
N ILE A 81 -2.76 6.76 -3.22
CA ILE A 81 -1.84 6.23 -2.19
C ILE A 81 -2.21 6.79 -0.82
N THR A 82 -2.64 8.06 -0.73
CA THR A 82 -2.99 8.71 0.55
C THR A 82 -4.13 8.00 1.27
N THR A 83 -5.09 7.47 0.51
CA THR A 83 -6.27 6.77 1.02
C THR A 83 -6.10 5.25 0.99
N ASN A 84 -4.88 4.76 0.81
CA ASN A 84 -4.60 3.33 0.77
C ASN A 84 -4.80 2.70 2.17
N CYS A 85 -5.70 1.73 2.24
CA CYS A 85 -6.05 1.05 3.49
C CYS A 85 -4.89 0.27 4.11
N THR A 86 -3.98 -0.28 3.31
CA THR A 86 -2.81 -1.02 3.81
C THR A 86 -1.82 -0.08 4.49
N ILE A 87 -1.57 1.09 3.94
CA ILE A 87 -0.62 2.07 4.52
C ILE A 87 -1.14 2.57 5.87
N LEU A 88 -2.40 3.01 5.93
CA LEU A 88 -3.01 3.47 7.18
C LEU A 88 -3.12 2.31 8.19
N GLY A 89 -3.52 1.12 7.74
CA GLY A 89 -3.67 -0.06 8.59
C GLY A 89 -2.36 -0.48 9.26
N VAL A 90 -1.25 -0.49 8.51
CA VAL A 90 0.07 -0.82 9.06
C VAL A 90 0.50 0.20 10.12
N ALA A 91 0.33 1.50 9.86
CA ALA A 91 0.65 2.54 10.83
C ALA A 91 -0.16 2.40 12.12
N LEU A 92 -1.47 2.11 12.02
CA LEU A 92 -2.32 1.86 13.17
C LEU A 92 -1.92 0.59 13.94
N LEU A 93 -1.59 -0.50 13.24
CA LEU A 93 -1.19 -1.76 13.84
C LEU A 93 0.13 -1.66 14.60
N ILE A 94 1.10 -0.91 14.10
CA ILE A 94 2.37 -0.66 14.80
C ILE A 94 2.11 0.00 16.16
N THR A 95 1.21 0.98 16.20
CA THR A 95 0.81 1.64 17.45
C THR A 95 0.00 0.71 18.35
N GLN A 96 -0.96 -0.04 17.81
CA GLN A 96 -1.79 -0.97 18.61
C GLN A 96 -0.98 -2.09 19.25
N LYS A 97 0.03 -2.61 18.53
CA LYS A 97 0.94 -3.64 19.01
C LYS A 97 2.07 -3.09 19.88
N GLN A 98 2.13 -1.77 20.08
CA GLN A 98 3.14 -1.08 20.90
C GLN A 98 4.57 -1.44 20.48
N TYR A 99 4.81 -1.56 19.18
CA TYR A 99 6.15 -1.87 18.67
C TYR A 99 7.12 -0.72 18.92
N ASN A 100 8.39 -1.06 19.11
CA ASN A 100 9.48 -0.08 19.11
C ASN A 100 9.74 0.45 17.69
N LEU A 101 10.48 1.57 17.56
CA LEU A 101 10.74 2.18 16.24
C LEU A 101 11.36 1.18 15.23
N ILE A 102 12.32 0.37 15.69
CA ILE A 102 13.01 -0.62 14.85
C ILE A 102 12.04 -1.73 14.44
N GLU A 103 11.31 -2.29 15.41
CA GLU A 103 10.30 -3.34 15.17
C GLU A 103 9.21 -2.85 14.22
N GLY A 104 8.70 -1.63 14.42
CA GLY A 104 7.71 -1.00 13.57
C GLY A 104 8.22 -0.78 12.14
N THR A 105 9.48 -0.38 11.98
CA THR A 105 10.09 -0.20 10.65
C THR A 105 10.23 -1.54 9.92
N VAL A 106 10.72 -2.58 10.60
CA VAL A 106 10.84 -3.93 10.04
C VAL A 106 9.44 -4.48 9.69
N TYR A 107 8.46 -4.26 10.56
CA TYR A 107 7.07 -4.64 10.32
C TYR A 107 6.48 -3.94 9.09
N ALA A 108 6.74 -2.64 8.92
CA ALA A 108 6.29 -1.87 7.77
C ALA A 108 6.93 -2.36 6.46
N ILE A 109 8.24 -2.62 6.46
CA ILE A 109 8.94 -3.17 5.28
C ILE A 109 8.40 -4.55 4.93
N GLY A 110 8.20 -5.43 5.92
CA GLY A 110 7.63 -6.75 5.71
C GLY A 110 6.23 -6.70 5.08
N ASN A 111 5.35 -5.82 5.58
CA ASN A 111 4.02 -5.61 5.02
C ASN A 111 4.07 -5.00 3.62
N ALA A 112 4.98 -4.07 3.37
CA ALA A 112 5.17 -3.47 2.05
C ALA A 112 5.63 -4.50 1.00
N LEU A 113 6.56 -5.39 1.37
CA LEU A 113 7.01 -6.48 0.52
C LEU A 113 5.89 -7.50 0.27
N GLY A 114 5.11 -7.84 1.30
CA GLY A 114 3.93 -8.68 1.14
C GLY A 114 2.89 -8.07 0.19
N PHE A 115 2.63 -6.77 0.33
CA PHE A 115 1.77 -6.02 -0.60
C PHE A 115 2.31 -6.06 -2.03
N ALA A 116 3.62 -5.83 -2.22
CA ALA A 116 4.27 -5.89 -3.52
C ALA A 116 4.10 -7.28 -4.17
N LEU A 117 4.37 -8.35 -3.41
CA LEU A 117 4.21 -9.72 -3.87
C LEU A 117 2.76 -10.02 -4.30
N ALA A 118 1.79 -9.67 -3.46
CA ALA A 118 0.37 -9.85 -3.78
C ALA A 118 -0.04 -9.06 -5.04
N LEU A 119 0.47 -7.83 -5.19
CA LEU A 119 0.19 -7.00 -6.37
C LEU A 119 0.82 -7.59 -7.64
N PHE A 120 2.03 -8.15 -7.58
CA PHE A 120 2.68 -8.79 -8.71
C PHE A 120 1.94 -10.04 -9.17
N ILE A 121 1.58 -10.92 -8.23
CA ILE A 121 0.80 -12.13 -8.54
C ILE A 121 -0.54 -11.73 -9.16
N PHE A 122 -1.23 -10.76 -8.57
CA PHE A 122 -2.51 -10.29 -9.09
C PHE A 122 -2.39 -9.65 -10.48
N ALA A 123 -1.37 -8.82 -10.72
CA ALA A 123 -1.13 -8.22 -12.03
C ALA A 123 -0.78 -9.28 -13.09
N GLY A 124 0.05 -10.28 -12.74
CA GLY A 124 0.40 -11.39 -13.64
C GLY A 124 -0.81 -12.25 -14.01
N ILE A 125 -1.68 -12.56 -13.04
CA ILE A 125 -2.95 -13.26 -13.31
C ILE A 125 -3.82 -12.42 -14.26
N ARG A 126 -3.93 -11.12 -14.01
CA ARG A 126 -4.75 -10.23 -14.85
C ARG A 126 -4.23 -10.12 -16.29
N GLU A 127 -2.92 -10.03 -16.47
CA GLU A 127 -2.29 -9.98 -17.79
C GLU A 127 -2.50 -11.30 -18.55
N ASN A 128 -2.46 -12.44 -17.85
CA ASN A 128 -2.77 -13.75 -18.44
C ASN A 128 -4.25 -13.89 -18.85
N LEU A 129 -5.18 -13.42 -18.00
CA LEU A 129 -6.61 -13.44 -18.30
C LEU A 129 -7.00 -12.58 -19.51
N GLU A 130 -6.26 -11.51 -19.80
CA GLU A 130 -6.47 -10.68 -21.00
C GLU A 130 -6.15 -11.43 -22.30
N LEU A 131 -5.25 -12.42 -22.25
CA LEU A 131 -4.90 -13.27 -23.38
C LEU A 131 -5.88 -14.44 -23.58
N MET A 132 -6.74 -14.73 -22.61
CA MET A 132 -7.71 -15.83 -22.67
C MET A 132 -9.10 -15.37 -23.12
N GLU A 133 -9.90 -16.31 -23.62
CA GLU A 133 -11.28 -16.06 -24.04
C GLU A 133 -12.24 -15.98 -22.83
N VAL A 134 -12.10 -14.92 -22.04
CA VAL A 134 -13.04 -14.64 -20.94
C VAL A 134 -14.43 -14.29 -21.52
N PRO A 135 -15.53 -14.85 -20.98
CA PRO A 135 -16.89 -14.53 -21.39
C PRO A 135 -17.16 -13.02 -21.37
N LYS A 136 -17.83 -12.50 -22.40
CA LYS A 136 -18.00 -11.04 -22.60
C LYS A 136 -18.56 -10.31 -21.38
N GLY A 137 -19.48 -10.93 -20.62
CA GLY A 137 -20.08 -10.34 -19.41
C GLY A 137 -19.16 -10.29 -18.18
N LEU A 138 -18.07 -11.06 -18.16
CA LEU A 138 -17.13 -11.11 -17.02
C LEU A 138 -15.84 -10.32 -17.24
N ARG A 139 -15.63 -9.79 -18.45
CA ARG A 139 -14.41 -9.05 -18.80
C ARG A 139 -14.21 -7.80 -17.93
N GLY A 140 -12.96 -7.53 -17.57
CA GLY A 140 -12.60 -6.33 -16.80
C GLY A 140 -12.77 -6.51 -15.29
N MET A 141 -13.56 -5.67 -14.66
CA MET A 141 -13.71 -5.63 -13.20
C MET A 141 -14.33 -6.89 -12.57
N PRO A 142 -15.36 -7.54 -13.15
CA PRO A 142 -15.98 -8.71 -12.53
C PRO A 142 -14.99 -9.87 -12.35
N ILE A 143 -14.24 -10.25 -13.39
CA ILE A 143 -13.21 -11.30 -13.26
C ILE A 143 -12.05 -10.88 -12.36
N ALA A 144 -11.70 -9.59 -12.33
CA ALA A 144 -10.69 -9.08 -11.41
C ALA A 144 -11.10 -9.25 -9.93
N LEU A 145 -12.39 -9.08 -9.61
CA LEU A 145 -12.90 -9.30 -8.25
C LEU A 145 -12.95 -10.79 -7.89
N ILE A 146 -13.38 -11.66 -8.82
CA ILE A 146 -13.38 -13.11 -8.61
C ILE A 146 -11.95 -13.61 -8.37
N THR A 147 -11.00 -13.17 -9.18
CA THR A 147 -9.58 -13.56 -9.05
C THR A 147 -8.96 -13.02 -7.78
N ALA A 148 -9.30 -11.81 -7.35
CA ALA A 148 -8.89 -11.30 -6.04
C ALA A 148 -9.45 -12.15 -4.88
N GLY A 149 -10.69 -12.62 -5.01
CA GLY A 149 -11.31 -13.54 -4.04
C GLY A 149 -10.59 -14.90 -3.98
N ILE A 150 -10.30 -15.51 -5.12
CA ILE A 150 -9.55 -16.78 -5.21
C ILE A 150 -8.13 -16.60 -4.65
N LEU A 151 -7.47 -15.49 -4.99
CA LEU A 151 -6.14 -15.17 -4.47
C LEU A 151 -6.16 -14.97 -2.95
N SER A 152 -7.19 -14.33 -2.40
CA SER A 152 -7.39 -14.20 -0.94
C SER A 152 -7.53 -15.56 -0.27
N LEU A 153 -8.31 -16.48 -0.84
CA LEU A 153 -8.45 -17.85 -0.34
C LEU A 153 -7.12 -18.61 -0.35
N ALA A 154 -6.31 -18.42 -1.39
CA ALA A 154 -4.96 -18.99 -1.44
C ALA A 154 -4.07 -18.45 -0.32
N PHE A 155 -4.15 -17.14 -0.03
CA PHE A 155 -3.39 -16.54 1.08
C PHE A 155 -3.91 -16.92 2.47
N MET A 156 -5.20 -17.22 2.63
CA MET A 156 -5.75 -17.74 3.90
C MET A 156 -5.13 -19.09 4.29
N GLY A 157 -4.57 -19.85 3.35
CA GLY A 157 -3.78 -21.05 3.66
C GLY A 157 -2.57 -20.76 4.57
N PHE A 158 -2.08 -19.52 4.61
CA PHE A 158 -0.99 -19.09 5.49
C PHE A 158 -1.47 -18.54 6.84
N ALA A 159 -2.79 -18.44 7.10
CA ALA A 159 -3.34 -17.73 8.26
C ALA A 159 -3.04 -18.38 9.64
N ASN A 160 -2.38 -19.54 9.67
CA ASN A 160 -1.90 -20.20 10.89
C ASN A 160 -0.45 -20.66 10.76
N LEU A 161 0.31 -20.11 9.81
CA LEU A 161 1.76 -20.25 9.79
C LEU A 161 2.34 -19.14 10.67
N VAL A 162 2.96 -19.57 11.78
CA VAL A 162 3.48 -18.78 12.92
C VAL A 162 2.43 -18.50 14.00
#